data_AF-A0A8B6HJT8-F1
#
_entry.id   AF-A0A8B6HJT8-F1
#
_cell.length_a   1.000
_cell.length_b   1.000
_cell.length_c   1.000
_cell.angle_alpha   90.00
_cell.angle_beta   90.00
_cell.angle_gamma   90.00
#
_symmetry.space_group_name_H-M   'P 1'
#
loop_
_entity.id
_entity.type
_entity.pdbx_description
1 polymer ?
#
loop_
_entity_poly.entity_id
_entity_poly.type
_entity_poly.pdbx_seq_one_letter_code
_entity_poly.pdbx_strand_id
1 'polypeptide(L)'
;MARAVNEIELSQELIKHEQSKGPDVRHHEQDKYRQDSLKASNRGKRGKGIRRRVQADSTIPGNLESFLRIDDKTELFAYLAEQLLTLTPSVQTTVVSTKGSKVVCNKPDKNNGNLSLCNHEAADTRTLLHVGIAVKSGMQKIMIRTVDTDVVVIAVSAVHKLSIMCLWMAFGVGINFRFIPVHEIALFMGPSKSNALLFFNAFSGCDQVSSFSNRGKKTAWDTWLSFNAVTEDFKLLSDKPNEDCVNEAVLNIERFVVLMYDRTSECLGVDAARKDLFTRKGRSIENIPPSSAALHQHIKRAAYQAGFCWGQALVKLQESPSPSIWGWKRNKEGLWEPFWTSLQQADVQNGSHSPSLFRFQPQMEVMLFLGV
;
A
#
# COMPACT_ATOMS: atom_id res chain seq x y z
N MET A 1 12.70 28.65 4.16
CA MET A 1 12.42 27.60 5.17
C MET A 1 11.44 28.07 6.25
N ALA A 2 11.79 29.04 7.10
CA ALA A 2 10.91 29.51 8.19
C ALA A 2 9.49 29.91 7.75
N ARG A 3 9.35 30.53 6.57
CA ARG A 3 8.03 30.90 6.00
C ARG A 3 7.17 29.69 5.63
N ALA A 4 7.76 28.63 5.07
CA ALA A 4 7.05 27.41 4.69
C ALA A 4 6.66 26.58 5.93
N VAL A 5 7.52 26.55 6.96
CA VAL A 5 7.21 25.92 8.25
C VAL A 5 6.03 26.63 8.92
N ASN A 6 6.04 27.97 8.97
CA ASN A 6 4.92 28.73 9.51
C ASN A 6 3.62 28.52 8.72
N GLU A 7 3.67 28.45 7.38
CA GLU A 7 2.48 28.17 6.56
C GLU A 7 1.91 26.77 6.82
N ILE A 8 2.76 25.76 7.06
CA ILE A 8 2.33 24.41 7.44
C ILE A 8 1.70 24.40 8.83
N GLU A 9 2.32 25.05 9.82
CA GLU A 9 1.79 25.14 11.19
C GLU A 9 0.44 25.86 11.22
N LEU A 10 0.32 26.99 10.51
CA LEU A 10 -0.93 27.75 10.40
C LEU A 10 -2.02 26.93 9.67
N SER A 11 -1.64 26.17 8.65
CA SER A 11 -2.54 25.24 7.96
C SER A 11 -2.99 24.11 8.89
N GLN A 12 -2.12 23.58 9.75
CA GLN A 12 -2.50 22.58 10.75
C GLN A 12 -3.47 23.14 11.79
N GLU A 13 -3.31 24.38 12.22
CA GLU A 13 -4.25 25.06 13.12
C GLU A 13 -5.59 25.33 12.45
N LEU A 14 -5.58 25.81 11.21
CA LEU A 14 -6.79 26.00 10.41
C LEU A 14 -7.54 24.69 10.19
N ILE A 15 -6.82 23.57 10.00
CA ILE A 15 -7.42 22.24 9.91
C ILE A 15 -8.05 21.82 11.23
N LYS A 16 -7.36 22.03 12.36
CA LYS A 16 -7.94 21.75 13.69
C LYS A 16 -9.22 22.57 13.90
N HIS A 17 -9.24 23.82 13.44
CA HIS A 17 -10.39 24.69 13.51
C HIS A 17 -11.51 24.30 12.53
N GLU A 18 -11.21 23.91 11.28
CA GLU A 18 -12.21 23.37 10.34
C GLU A 18 -12.77 22.03 10.82
N GLN A 19 -11.97 21.18 11.47
CA GLN A 19 -12.45 19.94 12.08
C GLN A 19 -13.45 20.16 13.22
N SER A 20 -13.35 21.27 13.97
CA SER A 20 -14.32 21.58 15.02
C SER A 20 -15.72 21.86 14.45
N LYS A 21 -15.79 22.31 13.20
CA LYS A 21 -17.04 22.48 12.44
C LYS A 21 -17.59 21.15 11.90
N GLY A 22 -16.74 20.12 11.83
CA GLY A 22 -17.05 18.80 11.29
C GLY A 22 -17.06 18.78 9.75
N PRO A 23 -16.76 17.63 9.11
CA PRO A 23 -16.83 17.50 7.66
C PRO A 23 -18.29 17.48 7.17
N ASP A 24 -18.50 17.95 5.95
CA ASP A 24 -19.80 17.88 5.25
C ASP A 24 -20.18 16.43 4.93
N VAL A 25 -19.18 15.58 4.60
CA VAL A 25 -19.35 14.16 4.29
C VAL A 25 -18.26 13.30 4.95
N ARG A 26 -18.61 12.17 5.53
CA ARG A 26 -17.69 11.15 6.10
C ARG A 26 -17.86 9.83 5.37
N HIS A 27 -16.75 9.21 4.97
CA HIS A 27 -16.74 7.87 4.36
C HIS A 27 -16.03 6.86 5.27
N HIS A 28 -16.57 5.64 5.39
CA HIS A 28 -15.99 4.55 6.17
C HIS A 28 -15.82 3.28 5.31
N GLU A 29 -14.56 2.90 5.10
CA GLU A 29 -14.17 1.78 4.23
C GLU A 29 -13.70 0.55 5.00
N GLN A 30 -13.92 -0.63 4.42
CA GLN A 30 -13.53 -1.92 4.98
C GLN A 30 -13.05 -2.86 3.88
N ASP A 31 -12.16 -3.77 4.28
CA ASP A 31 -11.66 -4.83 3.42
C ASP A 31 -12.74 -5.88 3.12
N LYS A 32 -12.70 -6.44 1.92
CA LYS A 32 -13.52 -7.56 1.47
C LYS A 32 -12.65 -8.56 0.71
N TYR A 33 -12.11 -9.54 1.43
CA TYR A 33 -11.21 -10.54 0.83
C TYR A 33 -11.97 -11.58 0.01
N ARG A 34 -11.42 -11.93 -1.16
CA ARG A 34 -11.93 -13.04 -2.00
C ARG A 34 -11.17 -14.31 -1.63
N GLN A 35 -11.84 -15.46 -1.56
CA GLN A 35 -11.23 -16.71 -1.10
C GLN A 35 -9.95 -17.10 -1.87
N ASP A 36 -9.90 -16.84 -3.18
CA ASP A 36 -8.77 -17.18 -4.06
C ASP A 36 -7.70 -16.07 -4.24
N SER A 37 -7.69 -15.03 -3.40
CA SER A 37 -6.76 -13.91 -3.54
C SER A 37 -5.41 -14.11 -2.84
N LEU A 38 -4.42 -13.30 -3.24
CA LEU A 38 -3.13 -13.17 -2.53
C LEU A 38 -3.33 -12.72 -1.08
N LYS A 39 -4.22 -11.74 -0.85
CA LYS A 39 -4.49 -11.21 0.49
C LYS A 39 -5.13 -12.26 1.40
N ALA A 40 -6.06 -13.08 0.89
CA ALA A 40 -6.67 -14.17 1.64
C ALA A 40 -5.63 -15.24 2.05
N SER A 41 -4.73 -15.60 1.13
CA SER A 41 -3.65 -16.57 1.39
C SER A 41 -2.70 -16.10 2.51
N ASN A 42 -2.43 -14.79 2.59
CA ASN A 42 -1.59 -14.22 3.65
C ASN A 42 -2.33 -14.02 5.00
N ARG A 43 -3.66 -13.90 4.99
CA ARG A 43 -4.47 -13.75 6.22
C ARG A 43 -4.49 -15.00 7.08
N GLY A 44 -4.49 -16.20 6.47
CA GLY A 44 -4.44 -17.48 7.20
C GLY A 44 -3.25 -17.61 8.16
N LYS A 45 -2.18 -16.84 7.92
CA LYS A 45 -0.95 -16.81 8.75
C LYS A 45 -1.07 -15.93 10.00
N ARG A 46 -2.14 -15.14 10.16
CA ARG A 46 -2.31 -14.17 11.27
C ARG A 46 -2.92 -14.75 12.56
N GLY A 47 -3.10 -16.08 12.64
CA GLY A 47 -3.55 -16.80 13.84
C GLY A 47 -5.06 -17.07 13.91
N LYS A 48 -5.50 -17.81 14.95
CA LYS A 48 -6.91 -18.16 15.23
C LYS A 48 -7.42 -17.31 16.39
N GLY A 49 -8.65 -16.80 16.32
CA GLY A 49 -9.34 -16.17 17.45
C GLY A 49 -10.53 -17.00 17.93
N ILE A 50 -11.36 -16.40 18.80
CA ILE A 50 -12.66 -16.96 19.24
C ILE A 50 -13.80 -16.25 18.50
N ARG A 51 -14.66 -17.03 17.81
CA ARG A 51 -15.85 -16.53 17.09
C ARG A 51 -16.96 -16.12 18.07
N ARG A 52 -17.52 -14.91 17.94
CA ARG A 52 -18.74 -14.47 18.64
C ARG A 52 -19.69 -13.76 17.67
N ARG A 53 -20.98 -14.13 17.73
CA ARG A 53 -22.05 -13.48 16.98
C ARG A 53 -22.23 -12.03 17.47
N VAL A 54 -22.51 -11.09 16.56
CA VAL A 54 -22.74 -9.67 16.88
C VAL A 54 -24.22 -9.34 16.76
N GLN A 55 -24.85 -9.05 17.90
CA GLN A 55 -26.24 -8.58 18.00
C GLN A 55 -26.31 -7.33 18.88
N ALA A 56 -27.45 -6.62 18.85
CA ALA A 56 -27.63 -5.36 19.57
C ALA A 56 -27.48 -5.49 21.10
N ASP A 57 -27.79 -6.66 21.64
CA ASP A 57 -27.71 -7.04 23.05
C ASP A 57 -26.39 -7.75 23.43
N SER A 58 -25.48 -7.94 22.47
CA SER A 58 -24.23 -8.65 22.70
C SER A 58 -23.28 -7.83 23.57
N THR A 59 -22.77 -8.45 24.63
CA THR A 59 -21.75 -7.82 25.50
C THR A 59 -20.47 -7.53 24.71
N ILE A 60 -19.96 -6.30 24.83
CA ILE A 60 -18.70 -5.89 24.22
C ILE A 60 -17.58 -6.82 24.72
N PRO A 61 -16.80 -7.46 23.83
CA PRO A 61 -15.72 -8.35 24.26
C PRO A 61 -14.68 -7.60 25.09
N GLY A 62 -14.36 -8.12 26.28
CA GLY A 62 -13.33 -7.54 27.15
C GLY A 62 -11.92 -7.52 26.55
N ASN A 63 -11.64 -8.37 25.56
CA ASN A 63 -10.43 -8.33 24.74
C ASN A 63 -10.81 -8.10 23.27
N LEU A 64 -10.94 -6.82 22.92
CA LEU A 64 -11.31 -6.39 21.58
C LEU A 64 -10.24 -6.76 20.53
N GLU A 65 -8.95 -6.78 20.91
CA GLU A 65 -7.86 -7.11 19.99
C GLU A 65 -7.96 -8.56 19.49
N SER A 66 -8.21 -9.52 20.38
CA SER A 66 -8.41 -10.92 20.02
C SER A 66 -9.70 -11.14 19.22
N PHE A 67 -10.74 -10.35 19.50
CA PHE A 67 -12.02 -10.41 18.79
C PHE A 67 -11.88 -9.94 17.33
N LEU A 68 -11.11 -8.88 17.09
CA LEU A 68 -10.89 -8.32 15.75
C LEU A 68 -9.95 -9.16 14.85
N ARG A 69 -9.44 -10.30 15.32
CA ARG A 69 -8.53 -11.19 14.54
C ARG A 69 -9.26 -12.17 13.60
N ILE A 70 -10.59 -12.38 13.72
CA ILE A 70 -11.37 -13.31 12.88
C ILE A 70 -12.44 -12.57 12.04
N ASP A 71 -13.18 -13.32 11.21
CA ASP A 71 -14.36 -12.92 10.44
C ASP A 71 -15.48 -12.23 11.23
N ASP A 72 -15.46 -12.23 12.57
CA ASP A 72 -16.37 -11.43 13.40
C ASP A 72 -16.26 -9.92 13.12
N LYS A 73 -15.11 -9.47 12.61
CA LYS A 73 -14.94 -8.10 12.11
C LYS A 73 -15.99 -7.77 11.05
N THR A 74 -16.24 -8.70 10.12
CA THR A 74 -17.19 -8.50 9.02
C THR A 74 -18.62 -8.40 9.53
N GLU A 75 -18.99 -9.18 10.55
CA GLU A 75 -20.32 -9.14 11.17
C GLU A 75 -20.52 -7.86 11.98
N LEU A 76 -19.54 -7.49 12.83
CA LEU A 76 -19.55 -6.22 13.57
C LEU A 76 -19.72 -5.04 12.64
N PHE A 77 -18.95 -5.02 11.57
CA PHE A 77 -18.95 -3.93 10.64
C PHE A 77 -20.23 -3.84 9.81
N ALA A 78 -20.81 -4.99 9.41
CA ALA A 78 -22.10 -5.01 8.75
C ALA A 78 -23.20 -4.48 9.67
N TYR A 79 -23.16 -4.86 10.95
CA TYR A 79 -24.08 -4.34 11.97
C TYR A 79 -23.92 -2.82 12.16
N LEU A 80 -22.70 -2.31 12.33
CA LEU A 80 -22.44 -0.87 12.46
C LEU A 80 -22.91 -0.09 11.23
N ALA A 81 -22.73 -0.65 10.03
CA ALA A 81 -23.22 -0.08 8.78
C ALA A 81 -24.77 -0.04 8.74
N GLU A 82 -25.46 -1.05 9.28
CA GLU A 82 -26.92 -1.04 9.40
C GLU A 82 -27.43 -0.02 10.43
N GLN A 83 -26.77 0.09 11.59
CA GLN A 83 -27.08 1.11 12.60
C GLN A 83 -26.86 2.53 12.07
N LEU A 84 -26.01 2.70 11.06
CA LEU A 84 -25.81 3.99 10.39
C LEU A 84 -27.08 4.48 9.69
N LEU A 85 -27.95 3.57 9.24
CA LEU A 85 -29.25 3.89 8.63
C LEU A 85 -30.29 4.33 9.67
N THR A 86 -30.10 3.97 10.93
CA THR A 86 -31.00 4.34 12.03
C THR A 86 -30.61 5.66 12.70
N LEU A 87 -29.41 6.21 12.38
CA LEU A 87 -29.02 7.54 12.81
C LEU A 87 -29.90 8.59 12.13
N THR A 88 -30.62 9.37 12.93
CA THR A 88 -31.61 10.33 12.44
C THR A 88 -31.00 11.38 11.48
N PRO A 89 -31.78 11.90 10.51
CA PRO A 89 -31.35 12.92 9.55
C PRO A 89 -30.96 14.29 10.17
N SER A 90 -31.04 14.44 11.50
CA SER A 90 -30.71 15.64 12.25
C SER A 90 -29.22 16.01 12.19
N VAL A 91 -28.37 15.13 11.65
CA VAL A 91 -26.94 15.39 11.45
C VAL A 91 -26.75 16.10 10.10
N GLN A 92 -26.21 17.33 10.10
CA GLN A 92 -25.85 18.06 8.88
C GLN A 92 -24.81 17.29 8.03
N THR A 93 -23.96 16.48 8.67
CA THR A 93 -22.98 15.62 8.01
C THR A 93 -23.60 14.40 7.34
N THR A 94 -23.31 14.21 6.05
CA THR A 94 -23.56 12.96 5.33
C THR A 94 -22.53 11.91 5.77
N VAL A 95 -22.94 10.70 6.10
CA VAL A 95 -22.07 9.59 6.48
C VAL A 95 -22.35 8.42 5.56
N VAL A 96 -21.30 7.95 4.91
CA VAL A 96 -21.28 6.89 3.92
C VAL A 96 -20.42 5.76 4.48
N SER A 97 -20.93 4.53 4.54
CA SER A 97 -20.18 3.38 5.03
C SER A 97 -20.31 2.21 4.07
N THR A 98 -19.27 1.40 3.97
CA THR A 98 -19.27 0.19 3.15
C THR A 98 -19.99 -0.97 3.82
N LYS A 99 -20.71 -1.75 3.01
CA LYS A 99 -21.28 -3.05 3.41
C LYS A 99 -21.04 -4.05 2.29
N GLY A 100 -19.95 -4.82 2.41
CA GLY A 100 -19.48 -5.68 1.32
C GLY A 100 -19.18 -4.86 0.05
N SER A 101 -19.73 -5.23 -1.10
CA SER A 101 -19.57 -4.48 -2.36
C SER A 101 -20.58 -3.33 -2.54
N LYS A 102 -21.45 -3.12 -1.55
CA LYS A 102 -22.44 -2.04 -1.51
C LYS A 102 -21.99 -0.96 -0.52
N VAL A 103 -22.77 0.11 -0.48
CA VAL A 103 -22.59 1.25 0.41
C VAL A 103 -23.93 1.61 1.04
N VAL A 104 -23.90 2.01 2.30
CA VAL A 104 -25.02 2.56 3.06
C VAL A 104 -24.73 4.02 3.37
N CYS A 105 -25.78 4.84 3.43
CA CYS A 105 -25.68 6.26 3.70
C CYS A 105 -26.78 6.67 4.67
N ASN A 106 -26.46 7.51 5.65
CA ASN A 106 -27.45 8.09 6.57
C ASN A 106 -28.38 9.11 5.88
N LYS A 107 -27.99 9.62 4.70
CA LYS A 107 -28.80 10.46 3.82
C LYS A 107 -28.97 9.76 2.49
N PRO A 108 -30.12 9.11 2.23
CA PRO A 108 -30.37 8.44 0.95
C PRO A 108 -30.51 9.49 -0.16
N ASP A 109 -29.41 9.90 -0.77
CA ASP A 109 -29.40 10.76 -1.96
C ASP A 109 -29.06 9.95 -3.23
N LYS A 110 -29.45 10.48 -4.40
CA LYS A 110 -29.47 9.82 -5.72
C LYS A 110 -28.11 9.28 -6.22
N ASN A 111 -27.00 9.63 -5.58
CA ASN A 111 -25.63 9.28 -6.01
C ASN A 111 -25.07 7.96 -5.46
N ASN A 112 -25.80 7.22 -4.61
CA ASN A 112 -25.34 5.93 -4.06
C ASN A 112 -25.06 4.87 -5.13
N GLY A 113 -25.68 4.98 -6.31
CA GLY A 113 -25.45 4.09 -7.45
C GLY A 113 -23.98 4.07 -7.92
N ASN A 114 -23.30 5.22 -7.90
CA ASN A 114 -21.91 5.33 -8.35
C ASN A 114 -20.92 4.59 -7.43
N LEU A 115 -21.24 4.43 -6.15
CA LEU A 115 -20.40 3.77 -5.15
C LEU A 115 -20.68 2.25 -5.04
N SER A 116 -21.89 1.82 -5.40
CA SER A 116 -22.30 0.40 -5.37
C SER A 116 -21.75 -0.40 -6.54
N LEU A 117 -21.51 -1.72 -6.38
CA LEU A 117 -20.83 -2.57 -7.39
C LEU A 117 -19.33 -2.24 -7.53
N CYS A 118 -18.65 -2.15 -6.39
CA CYS A 118 -17.20 -2.00 -6.30
C CYS A 118 -16.54 -3.36 -6.07
N ASN A 119 -15.45 -3.64 -6.78
CA ASN A 119 -14.74 -4.91 -6.70
C ASN A 119 -13.38 -4.83 -5.95
N HIS A 120 -13.04 -3.65 -5.42
CA HIS A 120 -11.84 -3.45 -4.61
C HIS A 120 -11.83 -4.40 -3.40
N GLU A 121 -10.72 -5.09 -3.21
CA GLU A 121 -10.56 -6.05 -2.12
C GLU A 121 -10.22 -5.36 -0.79
N ALA A 122 -9.59 -4.18 -0.84
CA ALA A 122 -9.07 -3.51 0.34
C ALA A 122 -9.52 -2.05 0.44
N ALA A 123 -9.66 -1.62 1.69
CA ALA A 123 -10.08 -0.28 2.08
C ALA A 123 -9.08 0.78 1.59
N ASP A 124 -7.79 0.43 1.50
CA ASP A 124 -6.71 1.31 1.04
C ASP A 124 -7.05 1.98 -0.31
N THR A 125 -7.34 1.19 -1.32
CA THR A 125 -7.66 1.61 -2.68
C THR A 125 -9.11 2.08 -2.80
N ARG A 126 -10.04 1.45 -2.09
CA ARG A 126 -11.46 1.84 -2.13
C ARG A 126 -11.71 3.23 -1.54
N THR A 127 -10.93 3.62 -0.54
CA THR A 127 -10.94 4.98 0.01
C THR A 127 -10.64 5.99 -1.09
N LEU A 128 -9.63 5.73 -1.93
CA LEU A 128 -9.27 6.65 -3.02
C LEU A 128 -10.29 6.66 -4.15
N LEU A 129 -10.97 5.54 -4.43
CA LEU A 129 -12.13 5.54 -5.33
C LEU A 129 -13.22 6.51 -4.84
N HIS A 130 -13.51 6.50 -3.53
CA HIS A 130 -14.50 7.40 -2.93
C HIS A 130 -14.06 8.86 -3.01
N VAL A 131 -12.77 9.15 -2.81
CA VAL A 131 -12.20 10.48 -3.06
C VAL A 131 -12.43 10.91 -4.51
N GLY A 132 -12.15 10.04 -5.49
CA GLY A 132 -12.37 10.35 -6.90
C GLY A 132 -13.84 10.65 -7.24
N ILE A 133 -14.78 9.92 -6.65
CA ILE A 133 -16.22 10.18 -6.81
C ILE A 133 -16.63 11.49 -6.15
N ALA A 134 -16.09 11.79 -4.97
CA ALA A 134 -16.34 13.03 -4.26
C ALA A 134 -15.86 14.25 -5.07
N VAL A 135 -14.65 14.17 -5.65
CA VAL A 135 -14.09 15.20 -6.54
C VAL A 135 -14.98 15.40 -7.77
N LYS A 136 -15.42 14.32 -8.42
CA LYS A 136 -16.37 14.38 -9.56
C LYS A 136 -17.72 14.99 -9.19
N SER A 137 -18.09 14.94 -7.92
CA SER A 137 -19.30 15.56 -7.38
C SER A 137 -19.10 17.02 -6.95
N GLY A 138 -17.92 17.59 -7.21
CA GLY A 138 -17.60 18.99 -6.94
C GLY A 138 -16.84 19.25 -5.63
N MET A 139 -16.53 18.22 -4.84
CA MET A 139 -15.76 18.41 -3.60
C MET A 139 -14.30 18.73 -3.89
N GLN A 140 -13.80 19.84 -3.36
CA GLN A 140 -12.45 20.33 -3.62
C GLN A 140 -11.48 20.19 -2.44
N LYS A 141 -12.01 20.03 -1.22
CA LYS A 141 -11.24 19.84 0.00
C LYS A 141 -11.67 18.53 0.66
N ILE A 142 -10.77 17.55 0.69
CA ILE A 142 -11.06 16.22 1.23
C ILE A 142 -9.99 15.84 2.25
N MET A 143 -10.44 15.17 3.31
CA MET A 143 -9.56 14.60 4.31
C MET A 143 -9.82 13.11 4.48
N ILE A 144 -8.74 12.33 4.51
CA ILE A 144 -8.77 10.89 4.77
C ILE A 144 -8.21 10.63 6.17
N ARG A 145 -8.92 9.86 6.99
CA ARG A 145 -8.42 9.36 8.28
C ARG A 145 -7.85 7.95 8.08
N THR A 146 -6.58 7.75 8.42
CA THR A 146 -5.96 6.41 8.34
C THR A 146 -4.81 6.27 9.33
N VAL A 147 -4.40 5.04 9.59
CA VAL A 147 -3.13 4.69 10.24
C VAL A 147 -2.19 3.94 9.29
N ASP A 148 -2.68 3.62 8.09
CA ASP A 148 -2.00 2.80 7.11
C ASP A 148 -1.24 3.68 6.12
N THR A 149 0.07 3.45 6.03
CA THR A 149 0.99 4.17 5.15
C THR A 149 0.68 3.93 3.67
N ASP A 150 0.17 2.75 3.31
CA ASP A 150 -0.14 2.44 1.91
C ASP A 150 -1.20 3.42 1.36
N VAL A 151 -2.16 3.84 2.18
CA VAL A 151 -3.17 4.84 1.80
C VAL A 151 -2.53 6.19 1.48
N VAL A 152 -1.51 6.60 2.25
CA VAL A 152 -0.79 7.87 2.00
C VAL A 152 -0.06 7.80 0.67
N VAL A 153 0.65 6.69 0.40
CA VAL A 153 1.39 6.48 -0.84
C VAL A 153 0.45 6.48 -2.05
N ILE A 154 -0.65 5.73 -1.98
CA ILE A 154 -1.65 5.69 -3.05
C ILE A 154 -2.25 7.08 -3.26
N ALA A 155 -2.55 7.82 -2.19
CA ALA A 155 -3.09 9.16 -2.28
C ALA A 155 -2.13 10.12 -2.99
N VAL A 156 -0.84 10.13 -2.64
CA VAL A 156 0.17 10.95 -3.34
C VAL A 156 0.22 10.63 -4.83
N SER A 157 0.17 9.34 -5.20
CA SER A 157 0.16 8.92 -6.61
C SER A 157 -1.11 9.34 -7.37
N ALA A 158 -2.22 9.54 -6.66
CA ALA A 158 -3.52 9.85 -7.24
C ALA A 158 -3.78 11.35 -7.40
N VAL A 159 -3.11 12.23 -6.63
CA VAL A 159 -3.40 13.68 -6.63
C VAL A 159 -3.37 14.27 -8.04
N HIS A 160 -2.33 14.00 -8.82
CA HIS A 160 -2.21 14.55 -10.18
C HIS A 160 -3.27 14.03 -11.16
N LYS A 161 -3.95 12.92 -10.81
CA LYS A 161 -5.07 12.35 -11.57
C LYS A 161 -6.42 12.90 -11.11
N LEU A 162 -6.44 13.66 -10.01
CA LEU A 162 -7.63 14.24 -9.40
C LEU A 162 -7.62 15.76 -9.59
N SER A 163 -8.70 16.33 -10.10
CA SER A 163 -8.90 17.79 -10.11
C SER A 163 -9.36 18.29 -8.74
N ILE A 164 -8.50 18.11 -7.73
CA ILE A 164 -8.74 18.44 -6.32
C ILE A 164 -7.82 19.58 -5.86
N MET A 165 -8.35 20.51 -5.07
CA MET A 165 -7.56 21.59 -4.47
C MET A 165 -6.73 21.12 -3.27
N CYS A 166 -7.37 20.43 -2.31
CA CYS A 166 -6.71 20.02 -1.08
C CYS A 166 -7.05 18.57 -0.74
N LEU A 167 -6.01 17.74 -0.62
CA LEU A 167 -6.11 16.40 -0.05
C LEU A 167 -5.23 16.32 1.21
N TRP A 168 -5.88 16.05 2.34
CA TRP A 168 -5.24 15.93 3.65
C TRP A 168 -5.35 14.52 4.20
N MET A 169 -4.32 14.08 4.94
CA MET A 169 -4.39 12.85 5.74
C MET A 169 -4.40 13.20 7.21
N ALA A 170 -5.44 12.81 7.93
CA ALA A 170 -5.40 12.69 9.38
C ALA A 170 -4.76 11.32 9.70
N PHE A 171 -3.46 11.31 9.94
CA PHE A 171 -2.64 10.10 10.01
C PHE A 171 -2.21 9.74 11.43
N GLY A 172 -2.18 8.45 11.78
CA GLY A 172 -1.65 7.95 13.06
C GLY A 172 -2.64 8.02 14.24
N VAL A 173 -2.21 7.69 15.45
CA VAL A 173 -3.04 7.69 16.68
C VAL A 173 -2.27 8.27 17.87
N GLY A 174 -3.00 8.77 18.87
CA GLY A 174 -2.42 9.28 20.11
C GLY A 174 -1.36 10.36 19.86
N ILE A 175 -0.20 10.21 20.50
CA ILE A 175 0.94 11.15 20.36
C ILE A 175 1.53 11.19 18.94
N ASN A 176 1.30 10.15 18.13
CA ASN A 176 1.81 10.06 16.76
C ASN A 176 0.79 10.55 15.72
N PHE A 177 -0.34 11.11 16.18
CA PHE A 177 -1.33 11.69 15.29
C PHE A 177 -0.83 12.99 14.65
N ARG A 178 -1.02 13.15 13.35
CA ARG A 178 -0.65 14.37 12.61
C ARG A 178 -1.44 14.54 11.32
N PHE A 179 -1.47 15.76 10.82
CA PHE A 179 -2.02 16.09 9.52
C PHE A 179 -0.92 16.12 8.46
N ILE A 180 -1.14 15.45 7.33
CA ILE A 180 -0.20 15.40 6.21
C ILE A 180 -0.84 16.05 4.97
N PRO A 181 -0.24 17.11 4.39
CA PRO A 181 -0.72 17.74 3.16
C PRO A 181 -0.30 16.90 1.94
N VAL A 182 -1.07 15.86 1.62
CA VAL A 182 -0.74 14.97 0.50
C VAL A 182 -0.68 15.70 -0.84
N HIS A 183 -1.54 16.69 -1.05
CA HIS A 183 -1.53 17.52 -2.25
C HIS A 183 -0.23 18.31 -2.42
N GLU A 184 0.32 18.90 -1.36
CA GLU A 184 1.62 19.59 -1.40
C GLU A 184 2.77 18.62 -1.63
N ILE A 185 2.75 17.45 -0.99
CA ILE A 185 3.76 16.41 -1.22
C ILE A 185 3.77 16.00 -2.70
N ALA A 186 2.59 15.72 -3.27
CA ALA A 186 2.48 15.35 -4.68
C ALA A 186 2.96 16.47 -5.62
N LEU A 187 2.60 17.73 -5.32
CA LEU A 187 3.08 18.91 -6.05
C LEU A 187 4.60 19.02 -6.02
N PHE A 188 5.20 18.91 -4.83
CA PHE A 188 6.65 18.97 -4.64
C PHE A 188 7.38 17.84 -5.38
N MET A 189 6.83 16.62 -5.35
CA MET A 189 7.41 15.46 -6.03
C MET A 189 7.25 15.51 -7.56
N GLY A 190 6.26 16.26 -8.04
CA GLY A 190 5.85 16.25 -9.45
C GLY A 190 5.16 14.95 -9.88
N PRO A 191 4.54 14.93 -11.07
CA PRO A 191 3.70 13.83 -11.51
C PRO A 191 4.48 12.52 -11.73
N SER A 192 5.70 12.58 -12.28
CA SER A 192 6.46 11.35 -12.57
C SER A 192 6.84 10.61 -11.29
N LYS A 193 7.47 11.31 -10.34
CA LYS A 193 7.91 10.71 -9.06
C LYS A 193 6.72 10.30 -8.18
N SER A 194 5.63 11.06 -8.21
CA SER A 194 4.38 10.70 -7.50
C SER A 194 3.78 9.39 -8.03
N ASN A 195 3.77 9.17 -9.35
CA ASN A 195 3.28 7.91 -9.92
C ASN A 195 4.23 6.74 -9.61
N ALA A 196 5.55 6.97 -9.73
CA ALA A 196 6.58 5.98 -9.45
C ALA A 196 6.58 5.46 -7.99
N LEU A 197 6.00 6.21 -7.05
CA LEU A 197 5.93 5.83 -5.64
C LEU A 197 5.21 4.50 -5.40
N LEU A 198 4.24 4.13 -6.23
CA LEU A 198 3.50 2.87 -6.06
C LEU A 198 4.44 1.67 -6.18
N PHE A 199 5.20 1.61 -7.28
CA PHE A 199 6.20 0.57 -7.50
C PHE A 199 7.30 0.64 -6.45
N PHE A 200 7.84 1.83 -6.17
CA PHE A 200 8.86 2.00 -5.13
C PHE A 200 8.42 1.44 -3.76
N ASN A 201 7.18 1.73 -3.34
CA ASN A 201 6.66 1.30 -2.05
C ASN A 201 6.50 -0.23 -1.99
N ALA A 202 5.97 -0.84 -3.05
CA ALA A 202 5.84 -2.30 -3.15
C ALA A 202 7.22 -2.98 -3.25
N PHE A 203 8.10 -2.46 -4.10
CA PHE A 203 9.42 -3.02 -4.38
C PHE A 203 10.34 -3.02 -3.15
N SER A 204 10.30 -1.95 -2.35
CA SER A 204 11.03 -1.87 -1.08
C SER A 204 10.39 -2.69 0.06
N GLY A 205 9.24 -3.30 -0.18
CA GLY A 205 8.54 -4.23 0.70
C GLY A 205 7.23 -3.69 1.27
N CYS A 206 6.16 -4.47 1.19
CA CYS A 206 4.85 -4.17 1.78
C CYS A 206 4.19 -5.48 2.27
N ASP A 207 2.92 -5.45 2.64
CA ASP A 207 2.21 -6.64 3.12
C ASP A 207 2.26 -7.83 2.14
N GLN A 208 2.23 -7.56 0.83
CA GLN A 208 2.21 -8.60 -0.21
C GLN A 208 3.58 -8.88 -0.83
N VAL A 209 4.56 -7.99 -0.65
CA VAL A 209 5.86 -8.06 -1.34
C VAL A 209 6.97 -7.99 -0.31
N SER A 210 7.90 -8.94 -0.35
CA SER A 210 8.98 -9.03 0.64
C SER A 210 9.89 -7.80 0.67
N SER A 211 10.56 -7.58 1.79
CA SER A 211 11.62 -6.56 1.88
C SER A 211 13.00 -7.14 1.53
N PHE A 212 13.92 -6.29 1.11
CA PHE A 212 15.32 -6.64 0.92
C PHE A 212 16.01 -6.76 2.29
N SER A 213 16.78 -7.82 2.49
CA SER A 213 17.49 -8.04 3.75
C SER A 213 18.40 -6.86 4.10
N ASN A 214 18.27 -6.34 5.33
CA ASN A 214 19.03 -5.19 5.85
C ASN A 214 18.96 -3.92 4.98
N ARG A 215 17.94 -3.79 4.13
CA ARG A 215 17.69 -2.63 3.27
C ARG A 215 16.22 -2.21 3.41
N GLY A 216 15.99 -1.20 4.24
CA GLY A 216 14.67 -0.62 4.43
C GLY A 216 14.32 0.46 3.40
N LYS A 217 13.09 0.98 3.50
CA LYS A 217 12.58 2.08 2.67
C LYS A 217 13.47 3.31 2.67
N LYS A 218 14.06 3.66 3.82
CA LYS A 218 15.02 4.77 3.93
C LYS A 218 16.22 4.58 3.00
N THR A 219 16.86 3.41 3.06
CA THR A 219 18.02 3.11 2.20
C THR A 219 17.64 3.14 0.73
N ALA A 220 16.50 2.55 0.37
CA ALA A 220 16.00 2.57 -1.00
C ALA A 220 15.70 4.00 -1.48
N TRP A 221 15.12 4.84 -0.62
CA TRP A 221 14.82 6.25 -0.92
C TRP A 221 16.09 7.06 -1.15
N ASP A 222 17.08 6.93 -0.27
CA ASP A 222 18.37 7.61 -0.43
C ASP A 222 19.04 7.20 -1.75
N THR A 223 19.00 5.92 -2.09
CA THR A 223 19.51 5.44 -3.38
C THR A 223 18.74 6.04 -4.55
N TRP A 224 17.41 6.18 -4.45
CA TRP A 224 16.61 6.78 -5.50
C TRP A 224 16.90 8.27 -5.69
N LEU A 225 17.18 9.00 -4.60
CA LEU A 225 17.64 10.39 -4.68
C LEU A 225 18.98 10.51 -5.42
N SER A 226 19.90 9.58 -5.20
CA SER A 226 21.20 9.56 -5.90
C SER A 226 21.14 9.00 -7.32
N PHE A 227 20.16 8.14 -7.62
CA PHE A 227 20.00 7.46 -8.91
C PHE A 227 18.59 7.70 -9.47
N ASN A 228 18.33 8.97 -9.85
CA ASN A 228 17.00 9.38 -10.32
C ASN A 228 16.61 8.79 -11.69
N ALA A 229 17.57 8.22 -12.43
CA ALA A 229 17.35 7.60 -13.74
C ALA A 229 16.32 6.45 -13.70
N VAL A 230 16.14 5.77 -12.56
CA VAL A 230 15.17 4.66 -12.39
C VAL A 230 13.70 5.13 -12.29
N THR A 231 13.46 6.45 -12.24
CA THR A 231 12.12 7.01 -11.99
C THR A 231 11.11 6.62 -13.07
N GLU A 232 11.50 6.67 -14.35
CA GLU A 232 10.58 6.31 -15.43
C GLU A 232 10.26 4.82 -15.44
N ASP A 233 11.21 3.95 -15.07
CA ASP A 233 10.94 2.51 -14.91
C ASP A 233 9.98 2.23 -13.75
N PHE A 234 10.17 2.87 -12.61
CA PHE A 234 9.25 2.74 -11.47
C PHE A 234 7.85 3.24 -11.83
N LYS A 235 7.75 4.34 -12.60
CA LYS A 235 6.48 4.85 -13.10
C LYS A 235 5.83 3.87 -14.08
N LEU A 236 6.59 3.34 -15.04
CA LEU A 236 6.14 2.34 -16.00
C LEU A 236 5.52 1.13 -15.29
N LEU A 237 6.21 0.62 -14.27
CA LEU A 237 5.76 -0.55 -13.49
C LEU A 237 4.64 -0.23 -12.49
N SER A 238 4.25 1.04 -12.34
CA SER A 238 3.16 1.50 -11.48
C SER A 238 1.81 1.59 -12.20
N ASP A 239 1.75 1.35 -13.51
CA ASP A 239 0.53 1.52 -14.32
C ASP A 239 0.28 0.34 -15.26
N LYS A 240 -0.38 -0.71 -14.73
CA LYS A 240 -0.75 -1.94 -15.46
C LYS A 240 0.34 -2.46 -16.43
N PRO A 241 1.56 -2.71 -15.95
CA PRO A 241 2.66 -3.13 -16.83
C PRO A 241 2.36 -4.50 -17.46
N ASN A 242 2.93 -4.76 -18.63
CA ASN A 242 3.01 -6.11 -19.21
C ASN A 242 4.42 -6.70 -18.96
N GLU A 243 4.69 -7.89 -19.50
CA GLU A 243 5.99 -8.53 -19.35
C GLU A 243 7.13 -7.78 -20.06
N ASP A 244 6.84 -7.13 -21.19
CA ASP A 244 7.82 -6.31 -21.91
C ASP A 244 8.26 -5.10 -21.09
N CYS A 245 7.33 -4.44 -20.38
CA CYS A 245 7.67 -3.35 -19.46
C CYS A 245 8.65 -3.80 -18.36
N VAL A 246 8.49 -5.03 -17.85
CA VAL A 246 9.42 -5.60 -16.86
C VAL A 246 10.79 -5.85 -17.48
N ASN A 247 10.83 -6.38 -18.71
CA ASN A 247 12.07 -6.66 -19.43
C ASN A 247 12.83 -5.39 -19.80
N GLU A 248 12.13 -4.31 -20.16
CA GLU A 248 12.72 -2.99 -20.40
C GLU A 248 13.35 -2.41 -19.13
N ALA A 249 12.61 -2.47 -18.02
CA ALA A 249 13.01 -1.86 -16.76
C ALA A 249 14.12 -2.62 -16.01
N VAL A 250 14.29 -3.93 -16.26
CA VAL A 250 15.06 -4.83 -15.39
C VAL A 250 16.50 -4.35 -15.19
N LEU A 251 17.21 -3.93 -16.25
CA LEU A 251 18.62 -3.55 -16.18
C LEU A 251 18.83 -2.31 -15.31
N ASN A 252 17.96 -1.32 -15.42
CA ASN A 252 18.05 -0.10 -14.63
C ASN A 252 17.70 -0.35 -13.16
N ILE A 253 16.74 -1.25 -12.91
CA ILE A 253 16.39 -1.71 -11.56
C ILE A 253 17.52 -2.54 -10.95
N GLU A 254 18.20 -3.40 -11.72
CA GLU A 254 19.38 -4.11 -11.22
C GLU A 254 20.46 -3.12 -10.76
N ARG A 255 20.74 -2.11 -11.59
CA ARG A 255 21.69 -1.05 -11.23
C ARG A 255 21.29 -0.33 -9.94
N PHE A 256 20.01 0.02 -9.81
CA PHE A 256 19.47 0.59 -8.57
C PHE A 256 19.71 -0.30 -7.35
N VAL A 257 19.44 -1.61 -7.47
CA VAL A 257 19.65 -2.58 -6.37
C VAL A 257 21.13 -2.72 -6.04
N VAL A 258 22.03 -2.74 -7.04
CA VAL A 258 23.48 -2.73 -6.78
C VAL A 258 23.86 -1.53 -5.93
N LEU A 259 23.44 -0.32 -6.31
CA LEU A 259 23.74 0.92 -5.58
C LEU A 259 23.10 0.97 -4.18
N MET A 260 21.97 0.29 -3.99
CA MET A 260 21.33 0.13 -2.69
C MET A 260 22.15 -0.75 -1.73
N TYR A 261 22.85 -1.76 -2.26
CA TYR A 261 23.74 -2.59 -1.45
C TYR A 261 25.14 -1.99 -1.33
N ASP A 262 25.63 -1.29 -2.35
CA ASP A 262 26.97 -0.74 -2.40
C ASP A 262 27.04 0.51 -3.30
N ARG A 263 26.92 1.69 -2.69
CA ARG A 263 26.83 2.99 -3.40
C ARG A 263 28.04 3.30 -4.29
N THR A 264 29.20 2.70 -4.00
CA THR A 264 30.44 2.92 -4.76
C THR A 264 30.69 1.84 -5.81
N SER A 265 29.76 0.90 -6.00
CA SER A 265 29.96 -0.20 -6.94
C SER A 265 29.87 0.28 -8.38
N GLU A 266 30.80 -0.18 -9.21
CA GLU A 266 30.76 0.02 -10.67
C GLU A 266 29.97 -1.09 -11.39
N CYS A 267 29.56 -2.15 -10.69
CA CYS A 267 28.82 -3.25 -11.29
C CYS A 267 27.44 -2.80 -11.77
N LEU A 268 27.09 -3.12 -13.02
CA LEU A 268 25.79 -2.76 -13.56
C LEU A 268 24.68 -3.74 -13.14
N GLY A 269 25.00 -5.03 -13.09
CA GLY A 269 24.05 -6.09 -12.75
C GLY A 269 24.27 -6.69 -11.36
N VAL A 270 23.20 -7.25 -10.79
CA VAL A 270 23.22 -7.76 -9.40
C VAL A 270 24.10 -9.00 -9.23
N ASP A 271 24.21 -9.87 -10.24
CA ASP A 271 25.03 -11.09 -10.13
C ASP A 271 26.53 -10.75 -10.06
N ALA A 272 26.98 -9.78 -10.86
CA ALA A 272 28.35 -9.28 -10.81
C ALA A 272 28.66 -8.62 -9.47
N ALA A 273 27.75 -7.75 -8.99
CA ALA A 273 27.88 -7.11 -7.68
C ALA A 273 27.86 -8.15 -6.54
N ARG A 274 27.00 -9.16 -6.63
CA ARG A 274 26.90 -10.25 -5.65
C ARG A 274 28.22 -11.00 -5.53
N LYS A 275 28.84 -11.36 -6.67
CA LYS A 275 30.16 -12.01 -6.70
C LYS A 275 31.24 -11.11 -6.09
N ASP A 276 31.32 -9.84 -6.49
CA ASP A 276 32.32 -8.90 -6.00
C ASP A 276 32.20 -8.67 -4.47
N LEU A 277 30.99 -8.38 -3.99
CA LEU A 277 30.72 -8.13 -2.57
C LEU A 277 31.01 -9.35 -1.69
N PHE A 278 30.70 -10.55 -2.17
CA PHE A 278 30.96 -11.78 -1.45
C PHE A 278 32.46 -12.12 -1.43
N THR A 279 33.10 -12.11 -2.59
CA THR A 279 34.48 -12.62 -2.74
C THR A 279 35.55 -11.60 -2.37
N ARG A 280 35.40 -10.33 -2.75
CA ARG A 280 36.42 -9.30 -2.54
C ARG A 280 36.18 -8.50 -1.27
N LYS A 281 34.91 -8.23 -0.95
CA LYS A 281 34.53 -7.42 0.23
C LYS A 281 34.11 -8.26 1.43
N GLY A 282 34.11 -9.59 1.32
CA GLY A 282 33.84 -10.52 2.43
C GLY A 282 32.47 -10.35 3.08
N ARG A 283 31.47 -9.84 2.35
CA ARG A 283 30.13 -9.59 2.91
C ARG A 283 29.36 -10.88 3.08
N SER A 284 28.60 -10.97 4.17
CA SER A 284 27.68 -12.07 4.43
C SER A 284 26.50 -12.11 3.45
N ILE A 285 25.81 -13.25 3.38
CA ILE A 285 24.77 -13.50 2.36
C ILE A 285 23.60 -12.52 2.48
N GLU A 286 23.25 -12.10 3.68
CA GLU A 286 22.21 -11.12 3.99
C GLU A 286 22.58 -9.67 3.64
N ASN A 287 23.85 -9.41 3.28
CA ASN A 287 24.41 -8.10 2.96
C ASN A 287 24.90 -7.98 1.51
N ILE A 288 24.45 -8.89 0.65
CA ILE A 288 24.69 -8.88 -0.81
C ILE A 288 23.34 -8.88 -1.55
N PRO A 289 23.27 -8.30 -2.76
CA PRO A 289 22.02 -8.23 -3.52
C PRO A 289 21.53 -9.64 -3.90
N PRO A 290 20.22 -9.83 -4.13
CA PRO A 290 19.68 -11.10 -4.64
C PRO A 290 20.29 -11.45 -6.01
N SER A 291 20.15 -12.71 -6.44
CA SER A 291 20.48 -13.08 -7.83
C SER A 291 19.53 -12.40 -8.82
N SER A 292 19.98 -12.23 -10.07
CA SER A 292 19.16 -11.65 -11.14
C SER A 292 17.82 -12.37 -11.29
N ALA A 293 17.84 -13.71 -11.30
CA ALA A 293 16.65 -14.53 -11.38
C ALA A 293 15.66 -14.33 -10.21
N ALA A 294 16.16 -14.13 -8.99
CA ALA A 294 15.31 -13.85 -7.83
C ALA A 294 14.77 -12.41 -7.85
N LEU A 295 15.61 -11.46 -8.26
CA LEU A 295 15.21 -10.06 -8.41
C LEU A 295 14.13 -9.90 -9.49
N HIS A 296 14.24 -10.61 -10.61
CA HIS A 296 13.23 -10.55 -11.66
C HIS A 296 11.83 -10.98 -11.16
N GLN A 297 11.75 -12.06 -10.38
CA GLN A 297 10.47 -12.46 -9.76
C GLN A 297 9.97 -11.44 -8.72
N HIS A 298 10.89 -10.80 -8.00
CA HIS A 298 10.56 -9.73 -7.07
C HIS A 298 9.99 -8.48 -7.76
N ILE A 299 10.58 -8.07 -8.89
CA ILE A 299 10.09 -6.98 -9.75
C ILE A 299 8.68 -7.31 -10.23
N LYS A 300 8.43 -8.53 -10.72
CA LYS A 300 7.08 -8.98 -11.12
C LYS A 300 6.06 -8.85 -9.99
N ARG A 301 6.38 -9.33 -8.78
CA ARG A 301 5.45 -9.20 -7.63
C ARG A 301 5.20 -7.74 -7.25
N ALA A 302 6.23 -6.90 -7.25
CA ALA A 302 6.11 -5.48 -6.96
C ALA A 302 5.26 -4.74 -8.01
N ALA A 303 5.50 -5.03 -9.29
CA ALA A 303 4.72 -4.52 -10.43
C ALA A 303 3.26 -4.94 -10.34
N TYR A 304 2.99 -6.19 -9.89
CA TYR A 304 1.64 -6.64 -9.68
C TYR A 304 0.90 -5.79 -8.64
N GLN A 305 1.51 -5.64 -7.47
CA GLN A 305 0.94 -4.86 -6.38
C GLN A 305 0.77 -3.39 -6.77
N ALA A 306 1.78 -2.80 -7.40
CA ALA A 306 1.79 -1.40 -7.78
C ALA A 306 0.83 -1.10 -8.93
N GLY A 307 0.96 -1.77 -10.06
CA GLY A 307 0.20 -1.49 -11.28
C GLY A 307 -1.24 -2.01 -11.25
N PHE A 308 -1.46 -3.24 -10.77
CA PHE A 308 -2.78 -3.86 -10.82
C PHE A 308 -3.59 -3.66 -9.55
N CYS A 309 -2.99 -3.67 -8.36
CA CYS A 309 -3.76 -3.44 -7.13
C CYS A 309 -3.92 -1.94 -6.83
N TRP A 310 -2.81 -1.20 -6.77
CA TRP A 310 -2.81 0.22 -6.35
C TRP A 310 -3.02 1.21 -7.48
N GLY A 311 -2.45 0.99 -8.67
CA GLY A 311 -2.51 1.89 -9.82
C GLY A 311 -3.93 2.11 -10.34
N GLN A 312 -4.83 1.19 -10.00
CA GLN A 312 -6.26 1.22 -10.30
C GLN A 312 -7.13 1.77 -9.16
N ALA A 313 -6.56 2.51 -8.19
CA ALA A 313 -7.32 2.98 -7.03
C ALA A 313 -8.52 3.88 -7.38
N LEU A 314 -8.52 4.53 -8.55
CA LEU A 314 -9.64 5.35 -9.03
C LEU A 314 -10.59 4.61 -9.99
N VAL A 315 -10.37 3.31 -10.23
CA VAL A 315 -11.13 2.48 -11.16
C VAL A 315 -12.03 1.52 -10.39
N LYS A 316 -13.34 1.77 -10.42
CA LYS A 316 -14.37 1.04 -9.65
C LYS A 316 -14.35 -0.49 -9.84
N LEU A 317 -14.08 -0.94 -11.06
CA LEU A 317 -13.95 -2.34 -11.44
C LEU A 317 -12.51 -2.60 -11.89
N GLN A 318 -11.68 -3.00 -10.93
CA GLN A 318 -10.27 -3.32 -11.17
C GLN A 318 -10.15 -4.62 -11.96
N GLU A 319 -9.25 -4.62 -12.93
CA GLU A 319 -8.88 -5.80 -13.71
C GLU A 319 -7.49 -6.25 -13.29
N SER A 320 -7.30 -7.53 -13.00
CA SER A 320 -6.00 -8.04 -12.59
C SER A 320 -5.70 -9.36 -13.28
N PRO A 321 -4.48 -9.53 -13.81
CA PRO A 321 -4.06 -10.80 -14.38
C PRO A 321 -3.92 -11.85 -13.28
N SER A 322 -3.77 -13.11 -13.70
CA SER A 322 -3.45 -14.20 -12.76
C SER A 322 -2.13 -13.91 -12.05
N PRO A 323 -2.05 -14.07 -10.71
CA PRO A 323 -0.78 -13.95 -9.98
C PRO A 323 0.31 -14.92 -10.48
N SER A 324 -0.08 -16.04 -11.11
CA SER A 324 0.85 -17.08 -11.57
C SER A 324 1.91 -16.59 -12.58
N ILE A 325 1.57 -15.59 -13.39
CA ILE A 325 2.51 -15.01 -14.36
C ILE A 325 3.29 -13.81 -13.76
N TRP A 326 2.98 -13.43 -12.52
CA TRP A 326 3.54 -12.26 -11.83
C TRP A 326 4.35 -12.65 -10.57
N GLY A 327 5.09 -13.75 -10.66
CA GLY A 327 6.03 -14.16 -9.61
C GLY A 327 5.39 -14.84 -8.40
N TRP A 328 4.21 -15.43 -8.58
CA TRP A 328 3.53 -16.29 -7.61
C TRP A 328 3.30 -17.69 -8.18
N LYS A 329 3.13 -18.67 -7.31
CA LYS A 329 2.71 -20.03 -7.68
C LYS A 329 1.75 -20.58 -6.63
N ARG A 330 1.01 -21.63 -6.96
CA ARG A 330 0.18 -22.33 -5.98
C ARG A 330 1.00 -23.41 -5.28
N ASN A 331 0.85 -23.50 -3.96
CA ASN A 331 1.42 -24.58 -3.15
C ASN A 331 0.52 -25.84 -3.23
N LYS A 332 0.90 -26.90 -2.50
CA LYS A 332 0.13 -28.17 -2.47
C LYS A 332 -1.30 -28.02 -1.92
N GLU A 333 -1.55 -26.99 -1.12
CA GLU A 333 -2.85 -26.67 -0.53
C GLU A 333 -3.69 -25.74 -1.44
N GLY A 334 -3.17 -25.40 -2.62
CA GLY A 334 -3.80 -24.47 -3.56
C GLY A 334 -3.64 -22.99 -3.18
N LEU A 335 -2.96 -22.66 -2.09
CA LEU A 335 -2.70 -21.27 -1.66
C LEU A 335 -1.58 -20.63 -2.47
N TRP A 336 -1.63 -19.32 -2.65
CA TRP A 336 -0.58 -18.58 -3.32
C TRP A 336 0.66 -18.42 -2.45
N GLU A 337 1.82 -18.74 -3.00
CA GLU A 337 3.12 -18.47 -2.41
C GLU A 337 4.08 -17.81 -3.42
N PRO A 338 5.06 -17.01 -2.95
CA PRO A 338 6.02 -16.39 -3.86
C PRO A 338 6.79 -17.45 -4.66
N PHE A 339 6.88 -17.25 -5.97
CA PHE A 339 7.85 -17.95 -6.80
C PHE A 339 9.19 -17.22 -6.67
N TRP A 340 10.10 -17.77 -5.86
CA TRP A 340 11.30 -17.04 -5.43
C TRP A 340 12.35 -16.86 -6.53
N THR A 341 12.59 -17.89 -7.35
CA THR A 341 13.62 -17.86 -8.39
C THR A 341 13.35 -18.94 -9.44
N SER A 342 13.78 -18.69 -10.68
CA SER A 342 13.79 -19.68 -11.76
C SER A 342 15.04 -20.55 -11.79
N LEU A 343 16.03 -20.27 -10.94
CA LEU A 343 17.22 -21.12 -10.82
C LEU A 343 16.83 -22.47 -10.20
N GLN A 344 17.42 -23.54 -10.73
CA GLN A 344 17.32 -24.85 -10.11
C GLN A 344 17.97 -24.83 -8.72
N GLN A 345 17.41 -25.62 -7.80
CA GLN A 345 18.13 -25.89 -6.56
C GLN A 345 19.45 -26.57 -6.93
N ALA A 346 20.56 -26.06 -6.39
CA ALA A 346 21.81 -26.78 -6.46
C ALA A 346 21.60 -28.15 -5.79
N ASP A 347 21.98 -29.23 -6.45
CA ASP A 347 21.93 -30.57 -5.87
C ASP A 347 22.75 -30.60 -4.58
N VAL A 348 22.06 -30.60 -3.44
CA VAL A 348 22.71 -30.69 -2.14
C VAL A 348 23.04 -32.15 -1.88
N GLN A 349 24.28 -32.56 -2.17
CA GLN A 349 24.87 -33.64 -1.38
C GLN A 349 25.06 -33.12 0.05
N ASN A 350 24.18 -33.57 0.94
CA ASN A 350 24.20 -33.44 2.40
C ASN A 350 24.45 -32.04 3.01
N GLY A 351 23.39 -31.44 3.53
CA GLY A 351 23.49 -30.30 4.44
C GLY A 351 22.23 -29.43 4.47
N SER A 352 21.30 -29.76 5.35
CA SER A 352 20.06 -29.02 5.54
C SER A 352 20.29 -27.62 6.12
N HIS A 353 20.29 -26.58 5.29
CA HIS A 353 19.87 -25.22 5.66
C HIS A 353 19.53 -24.40 4.41
N SER A 354 18.32 -23.84 4.36
CA SER A 354 17.89 -22.88 3.32
C SER A 354 17.99 -21.46 3.89
N PRO A 355 18.90 -20.60 3.40
CA PRO A 355 18.93 -19.20 3.79
C PRO A 355 18.01 -18.39 2.87
N SER A 356 16.82 -18.04 3.34
CA SER A 356 15.93 -17.11 2.63
C SER A 356 16.43 -15.66 2.80
N LEU A 357 16.75 -15.00 1.70
CA LEU A 357 17.21 -13.59 1.66
C LEU A 357 16.10 -12.54 1.81
N PHE A 358 14.86 -12.99 2.03
CA PHE A 358 13.67 -12.15 2.07
C PHE A 358 12.91 -12.40 3.36
N ARG A 359 12.59 -11.35 4.11
CA ARG A 359 11.77 -11.43 5.33
C ARG A 359 10.44 -10.70 5.13
N PHE A 360 9.36 -11.29 5.63
CA PHE A 360 8.10 -10.59 5.88
C PHE A 360 8.24 -9.80 7.19
N GLN A 361 7.91 -8.51 7.19
CA GLN A 361 7.90 -7.69 8.39
C GLN A 361 6.46 -7.48 8.91
N PRO A 362 6.26 -7.37 10.23
CA PRO A 362 5.12 -6.66 10.80
C PRO A 362 5.32 -5.15 10.61
N GLN A 363 4.26 -4.47 10.13
CA GLN A 363 4.26 -3.03 9.91
C GLN A 363 4.57 -2.27 11.21
N MET A 364 5.70 -1.54 11.22
CA MET A 364 5.92 -0.29 11.95
C MET A 364 7.25 0.30 11.49
N GLU A 365 7.20 1.34 10.66
CA GLU A 365 8.09 2.50 10.80
C GLU A 365 7.61 3.65 9.89
N VAL A 366 7.39 4.77 10.56
CA VAL A 366 7.08 6.08 10.00
C VAL A 366 8.41 6.76 9.67
N MET A 367 8.60 7.17 8.42
CA MET A 367 9.61 8.19 8.07
C MET A 367 9.00 9.20 7.11
N LEU A 368 8.48 10.28 7.68
CA LEU A 368 8.36 11.57 6.98
C LEU A 368 9.69 12.29 7.18
N PHE A 369 10.47 12.45 6.12
CA PHE A 369 11.56 13.42 6.11
C PHE A 369 11.01 14.73 5.54
N LEU A 370 10.74 15.69 6.43
CA LEU A 370 10.85 17.10 6.09
C LEU A 370 12.31 17.47 6.34
N GLY A 371 13.01 17.85 5.27
CA GLY A 371 14.39 18.31 5.35
C GLY A 371 14.48 19.62 6.15
N VAL A 372 15.50 19.69 6.99
CA VAL A 372 15.96 20.89 7.72
C VAL A 372 16.27 22.01 6.74
#